data_AF-A0A7X6X262-F1
#
_entry.id   AF-A0A7X6X262-F1
#
_cell.length_a   1.000
_cell.length_b   1.000
_cell.length_c   1.000
_cell.angle_alpha   90.00
_cell.angle_beta   90.00
_cell.angle_gamma   90.00
#
_symmetry.space_group_name_H-M   'P 1'
#
loop_
_entity.id
_entity.type
_entity.pdbx_description
1 polymer ?
#
loop_
_entity_poly.entity_id
_entity_poly.type
_entity_poly.pdbx_seq_one_letter_code
_entity_poly.pdbx_strand_id
1 'polypeptide(L)' 'MKAGDLKRIIDKKKRELVQLVAKKQSFLDQEVYAKSCELDSLVVRYMKLKLSNK' A
#
# COMPACT_ATOMS: atom_id res chain seq x y z
N MET A 1 -1.65 -15.64 3.63
CA MET A 1 -1.89 -14.94 2.33
C MET A 1 -0.78 -15.29 1.38
N LYS A 2 -1.09 -15.67 0.15
CA LYS A 2 -0.05 -15.97 -0.85
C LYS A 2 0.52 -14.64 -1.40
N ALA A 3 1.75 -14.67 -1.93
CA ALA A 3 2.40 -13.48 -2.47
C ALA A 3 1.57 -12.80 -3.58
N GLY A 4 0.83 -13.60 -4.38
CA GLY A 4 -0.09 -13.08 -5.41
C GLY A 4 -1.24 -12.24 -4.85
N ASP A 5 -1.83 -12.65 -3.72
CA ASP A 5 -2.93 -11.93 -3.08
C ASP A 5 -2.45 -10.59 -2.52
N LEU A 6 -1.26 -10.58 -1.91
CA LEU A 6 -0.63 -9.37 -1.39
C LEU A 6 -0.32 -8.35 -2.48
N LYS A 7 0.20 -8.80 -3.64
CA LYS A 7 0.43 -7.91 -4.78
C LYS A 7 -0.88 -7.23 -5.23
N ARG A 8 -1.96 -8.01 -5.36
CA ARG A 8 -3.26 -7.48 -5.78
C ARG A 8 -3.82 -6.45 -4.79
N ILE A 9 -3.62 -6.66 -3.49
CA ILE A 9 -4.06 -5.74 -2.43
C ILE A 9 -3.23 -4.46 -2.44
N ILE A 10 -1.91 -4.56 -2.63
CA ILE A 10 -1.01 -3.40 -2.78
C ILE A 10 -1.46 -2.54 -3.97
N ASP A 11 -1.73 -3.16 -5.13
CA ASP A 11 -2.17 -2.44 -6.33
C ASP A 11 -3.54 -1.79 -6.17
N LYS A 12 -4.44 -2.40 -5.39
CA LYS A 12 -5.73 -1.79 -5.06
C LYS A 12 -5.52 -0.56 -4.16
N LYS A 13 -4.74 -0.70 -3.09
CA LYS A 13 -4.48 0.39 -2.14
C LYS A 13 -3.71 1.55 -2.73
N LYS A 14 -2.77 1.30 -3.66
CA LYS A 14 -2.11 2.37 -4.44
C LYS A 14 -3.13 3.25 -5.16
N ARG A 15 -4.12 2.64 -5.81
CA ARG A 15 -5.18 3.37 -6.52
C ARG A 15 -6.06 4.16 -5.56
N GLU A 16 -6.44 3.56 -4.44
CA GLU A 16 -7.21 4.24 -3.39
C GLU A 16 -6.46 5.45 -2.81
N LEU A 17 -5.15 5.32 -2.58
CA LEU A 17 -4.32 6.41 -2.08
C LEU A 17 -4.20 7.56 -3.07
N VAL A 18 -3.98 7.26 -4.37
CA VAL A 18 -3.95 8.28 -5.43
C VAL A 18 -5.27 9.05 -5.49
N GLN A 19 -6.40 8.35 -5.41
CA GLN A 19 -7.72 9.00 -5.36
C GLN A 19 -7.91 9.84 -4.11
N LEU A 20 -7.41 9.39 -2.95
CA LEU A 20 -7.52 10.14 -1.70
C LEU A 20 -6.67 11.42 -1.73
N VAL A 21 -5.43 11.33 -2.21
CA VAL A 21 -4.55 12.49 -2.41
C VAL A 21 -5.20 13.49 -3.36
N ALA A 22 -5.77 13.02 -4.48
CA ALA A 22 -6.45 13.89 -5.44
C ALA A 22 -7.66 14.60 -4.81
N LYS A 23 -8.40 13.95 -3.92
CA LYS A 23 -9.54 14.53 -3.20
C LYS A 23 -9.13 15.51 -2.10
N LYS A 24 -8.10 15.18 -1.31
CA LYS A 24 -7.66 16.00 -0.17
C LYS A 24 -6.69 17.11 -0.56
N GLN A 25 -6.14 17.05 -1.79
CA GLN A 25 -5.14 18.00 -2.34
C GLN A 25 -3.88 18.19 -1.48
N SER A 26 -3.63 17.30 -0.52
CA SER A 26 -2.49 17.38 0.39
C SER A 26 -2.02 15.99 0.79
N PHE A 27 -0.70 15.78 0.72
CA PHE A 27 -0.04 14.59 1.26
C PHE A 27 0.11 14.63 2.78
N LEU A 28 -0.10 15.81 3.39
CA LEU A 28 -0.01 16.03 4.83
C LEU A 28 -1.35 15.79 5.54
N ASP A 29 -2.41 15.48 4.80
CA ASP A 29 -3.67 15.04 5.39
C ASP A 29 -3.44 13.73 6.17
N GLN A 30 -3.90 13.71 7.41
CA GLN A 30 -3.66 12.59 8.33
C GLN A 30 -4.20 11.26 7.80
N GLU A 31 -5.30 11.29 7.03
CA GLU A 31 -5.89 10.11 6.41
C GLU A 31 -5.01 9.60 5.25
N VAL A 32 -4.49 10.52 4.44
CA VAL A 32 -3.53 10.21 3.36
C VAL A 32 -2.24 9.61 3.95
N TYR A 33 -1.74 10.20 5.04
CA TYR A 33 -0.55 9.69 5.73
C TYR A 33 -0.78 8.29 6.29
N ALA A 34 -1.88 8.08 7.03
CA ALA A 34 -2.21 6.78 7.61
C ALA A 34 -2.32 5.68 6.55
N LYS A 35 -2.98 5.97 5.41
CA LYS A 35 -3.07 5.02 4.29
C LYS A 35 -1.74 4.76 3.60
N SER A 36 -0.85 5.74 3.58
CA SER A 36 0.51 5.59 3.05
C SER A 36 1.32 4.62 3.92
N CYS A 37 1.32 4.80 5.25
CA CYS A 37 1.99 3.88 6.18
C CYS A 37 1.45 2.45 6.09
N GLU A 38 0.14 2.30 5.90
CA GLU A 38 -0.49 1.01 5.74
C GLU A 38 -0.06 0.31 4.43
N LEU A 39 0.08 1.09 3.35
CA LEU A 39 0.61 0.60 2.07
C LEU A 39 2.07 0.16 2.20
N ASP A 40 2.92 0.94 2.87
CA ASP A 40 4.33 0.60 3.11
C ASP A 40 4.48 -0.71 3.88
N SER A 41 3.67 -0.89 4.93
CA SER A 41 3.65 -2.13 5.72
C SER A 41 3.32 -3.36 4.87
N LEU A 42 2.39 -3.22 3.92
CA LEU A 42 2.02 -4.30 3.00
C LEU A 42 3.12 -4.58 1.98
N VAL A 43 3.79 -3.55 1.45
CA VAL A 43 4.92 -3.69 0.54
C VAL A 43 6.08 -4.41 1.22
N VAL A 44 6.45 -4.01 2.45
CA VAL A 44 7.49 -4.68 3.24
C VAL A 44 7.14 -6.16 3.45
N ARG A 45 5.89 -6.46 3.80
CA ARG A 45 5.44 -7.85 3.99
C ARG A 45 5.51 -8.66 2.69
N TYR A 46 5.14 -8.07 1.56
CA TYR A 46 5.27 -8.69 0.25
C TYR A 46 6.73 -8.94 -0.13
N MET A 47 7.63 -7.97 0.10
CA MET A 47 9.06 -8.12 -0.17
C MET A 47 9.69 -9.22 0.66
N LYS A 48 9.37 -9.30 1.96
CA LYS A 48 9.83 -10.39 2.85
C LYS A 48 9.39 -11.76 2.31
N LEU A 49 8.11 -11.90 1.94
CA LEU A 49 7.60 -13.16 1.37
C LEU A 49 8.22 -13.51 0.01
N LYS A 50 8.51 -12.51 -0.82
CA LYS A 50 9.18 -12.72 -2.11
C LYS A 50 10.63 -13.19 -1.93
N LEU A 51 11.33 -12.69 -0.90
CA LEU A 51 12.70 -13.09 -0.59
C LEU A 51 12.78 -14.46 0.09
N SER A 52 11.82 -14.82 0.95
CA SER A 52 11.79 -16.13 1.62
C SER A 52 11.36 -17.30 0.71
N ASN A 53 10.76 -17.02 -0.44
CA ASN A 53 10.35 -18.04 -1.43
C ASN A 53 11.37 -18.20 -2.58
N LYS A 54 12.60 -17.69 -2.42
CA LYS A 54 13.67 -17.73 -3.42
C LYS A 54 14.83 -18.55 -2.88
#